data_AF-C4JWK9-F1
#
_entry.id   AF-C4JWK9-F1
#
_cell.length_a   1.000
_cell.length_b   1.000
_cell.length_c   1.000
_cell.angle_alpha   90.00
_cell.angle_beta   90.00
_cell.angle_gamma   90.00
#
_symmetry.space_group_name_H-M   'P 1'
#
loop_
_entity.id
_entity.type
_entity.pdbx_description
1 polymer ?
#
loop_
_entity_poly.entity_id
_entity_poly.type
_entity_poly.pdbx_seq_one_letter_code
_entity_poly.pdbx_strand_id
1 'polypeptide(L)'
;MTDNTNPGNFANRPREEVSEIGKKGGQASHGGSSGDTSNRGFASMDPDKQREIASKGGHASSGSFEPGSERAKEAGHKGGLASGGGSS
;
A
#
# COMPACT_ATOMS: atom_id res chain seq x y z
N MET A 1 2.07 1.06 28.05
CA MET A 1 1.83 2.28 27.26
C MET A 1 3.00 2.37 26.31
N THR A 2 2.79 2.25 25.00
CA THR A 2 3.90 2.21 24.04
C THR A 2 4.29 3.64 23.69
N ASP A 3 5.28 4.17 24.39
CA ASP A 3 5.99 5.41 24.06
C ASP A 3 6.86 5.18 22.81
N ASN A 4 6.23 4.85 21.68
CA ASN A 4 6.94 4.67 20.42
C ASN A 4 7.12 6.06 19.79
N THR A 5 8.22 6.71 20.15
CA THR A 5 8.67 8.07 19.76
C THR A 5 9.04 8.19 18.27
N ASN A 6 8.35 7.48 17.37
CA ASN A 6 8.45 7.73 15.94
C ASN A 6 7.37 8.73 15.51
N PRO A 7 7.70 10.03 15.34
CA PRO A 7 6.72 11.06 14.99
C PRO A 7 6.08 10.83 13.61
N GLY A 8 6.67 9.98 12.77
CA GLY A 8 6.15 9.63 11.45
C GLY A 8 5.15 8.48 11.43
N ASN A 9 4.92 7.78 12.56
CA ASN A 9 4.00 6.64 12.57
C ASN A 9 2.53 7.10 12.61
N PHE A 10 1.68 6.48 11.79
CA PHE A 10 0.24 6.75 11.76
C PHE A 10 -0.45 6.50 13.11
N ALA A 11 0.10 5.60 13.94
CA ALA A 11 -0.40 5.35 15.29
C ALA A 11 -0.26 6.56 16.24
N ASN A 12 0.61 7.52 15.91
CA ASN A 12 0.86 8.73 16.70
C ASN A 12 0.20 9.98 16.10
N ARG A 13 -0.70 9.81 15.10
CA ARG A 13 -1.37 10.92 14.42
C ARG A 13 -2.88 10.91 14.67
N PRO A 14 -3.54 12.08 14.71
CA PRO A 14 -4.99 12.16 14.78
C PRO A 14 -5.64 11.45 13.59
N ARG A 15 -6.75 10.75 13.87
CA ARG A 15 -7.45 9.88 12.91
C ARG A 15 -7.91 10.63 11.65
N GLU A 16 -8.24 11.90 11.81
CA GLU A 16 -8.61 12.81 10.73
C GLU A 16 -7.44 13.05 9.77
N GLU A 17 -6.25 13.36 10.29
CA GLU A 17 -5.04 13.55 9.49
C GLU A 17 -4.64 12.27 8.75
N VAL A 18 -4.74 11.10 9.40
CA VAL A 18 -4.51 9.81 8.75
C VAL A 18 -5.50 9.57 7.61
N SER A 19 -6.77 9.93 7.81
CA SER A 19 -7.79 9.83 6.77
C SER A 19 -7.48 10.73 5.58
N GLU A 20 -7.09 11.99 5.83
CA GLU A 20 -6.71 12.94 4.78
C GLU A 20 -5.47 12.49 4.01
N ILE A 21 -4.47 11.89 4.69
CA ILE A 21 -3.29 11.32 4.02
C ILE A 21 -3.68 10.14 3.12
N GLY A 22 -4.55 9.24 3.61
CA GLY A 22 -5.08 8.13 2.82
C GLY A 22 -5.88 8.61 1.60
N LYS A 23 -6.75 9.61 1.79
CA LYS A 23 -7.51 10.24 0.70
C LYS A 23 -6.58 10.87 -0.33
N LYS A 24 -5.59 11.65 0.10
CA LYS A 24 -4.61 12.30 -0.78
C LYS A 24 -3.76 11.29 -1.55
N GLY A 25 -3.36 10.18 -0.92
CA GLY A 25 -2.65 9.08 -1.60
C GLY A 25 -3.51 8.38 -2.65
N GLY A 26 -4.80 8.17 -2.35
CA GLY A 26 -5.77 7.67 -3.33
C GLY A 26 -6.00 8.64 -4.49
N GLN A 27 -6.13 9.93 -4.21
CA GLN A 27 -6.32 10.98 -5.23
C GLN A 27 -5.09 11.17 -6.13
N ALA A 28 -3.87 11.11 -5.58
CA ALA A 28 -2.64 11.16 -6.36
C ALA A 28 -2.52 9.98 -7.35
N SER A 29 -3.20 8.87 -7.06
CA SER A 29 -3.26 7.70 -7.94
C SER A 29 -4.25 7.84 -9.11
N HIS A 30 -4.99 8.96 -9.22
CA HIS A 30 -5.98 9.20 -10.29
C HIS A 30 -5.41 9.87 -11.55
N GLY A 31 -4.09 10.07 -11.65
CA GLY A 31 -3.43 10.71 -12.79
C GLY A 31 -3.36 9.90 -14.10
N GLY A 32 -4.12 8.80 -14.27
CA GLY A 32 -3.85 7.85 -15.36
C GLY A 32 -5.01 7.07 -15.98
N SER A 33 -6.28 7.42 -15.77
CA SER A 33 -7.38 6.74 -16.48
C SER A 33 -8.68 7.52 -16.52
N SER A 34 -8.72 8.52 -17.39
CA SER A 34 -9.98 8.96 -17.97
C SER A 34 -10.20 8.15 -19.25
N GLY A 35 -11.14 7.21 -19.22
CA GLY A 35 -11.62 6.45 -20.37
C GLY A 35 -11.00 5.05 -20.50
N ASP A 36 -11.82 4.01 -20.27
CA ASP A 36 -11.52 2.60 -20.52
C ASP A 36 -10.58 1.89 -19.51
N THR A 37 -11.04 1.74 -18.28
CA THR A 37 -10.43 0.86 -17.24
C THR A 37 -11.22 -0.41 -16.97
N SER A 38 -12.39 -0.60 -17.59
CA SER A 38 -13.31 -1.69 -17.26
C SER A 38 -12.69 -3.09 -17.41
N ASN A 39 -11.63 -3.22 -18.23
CA ASN A 39 -10.89 -4.46 -18.44
C ASN A 39 -9.41 -4.41 -18.00
N ARG A 40 -8.98 -3.38 -17.25
CA ARG A 40 -7.59 -3.25 -16.79
C ARG A 40 -7.51 -3.26 -15.27
N GLY A 41 -6.81 -4.25 -14.72
CA GLY A 41 -6.49 -4.33 -13.30
C GLY A 41 -6.79 -5.69 -12.68
N PHE A 42 -6.45 -5.82 -11.40
CA PHE A 42 -6.61 -7.07 -10.65
C PHE A 42 -8.08 -7.53 -10.56
N ALA A 43 -9.02 -6.58 -10.54
CA ALA A 43 -10.46 -6.85 -10.46
C ALA A 43 -11.07 -7.35 -11.79
N SER A 44 -10.41 -7.08 -12.92
CA SER A 44 -10.85 -7.53 -14.25
C SER A 44 -10.16 -8.83 -14.72
N MET A 45 -9.31 -9.44 -13.88
CA MET A 45 -8.69 -10.72 -14.18
C MET A 45 -9.65 -11.89 -13.92
N ASP A 46 -9.36 -13.02 -14.57
CA ASP A 46 -10.02 -14.28 -14.26
C ASP A 46 -9.88 -14.64 -12.76
N PRO A 47 -10.95 -15.11 -12.09
CA PRO A 47 -10.94 -15.35 -10.65
C PRO A 47 -9.91 -16.40 -10.20
N ASP A 48 -9.60 -17.40 -11.02
CA ASP A 48 -8.59 -18.41 -10.66
C ASP A 48 -7.19 -17.81 -10.72
N LYS A 49 -6.93 -16.99 -11.75
CA LYS A 49 -5.69 -16.22 -11.86
C LYS A 49 -5.53 -15.19 -10.74
N GLN A 50 -6.63 -14.53 -10.36
CA GLN A 50 -6.66 -13.59 -9.24
C GLN A 50 -6.30 -14.29 -7.93
N ARG A 51 -6.89 -15.47 -7.67
CA ARG A 51 -6.62 -16.29 -6.48
C ARG A 51 -5.18 -16.80 -6.45
N GLU A 52 -4.63 -17.21 -7.58
CA GLU A 52 -3.24 -17.64 -7.68
C GLU A 52 -2.28 -16.49 -7.32
N ILE A 53 -2.50 -15.30 -7.88
CA ILE A 53 -1.67 -14.11 -7.60
C ILE A 53 -1.83 -13.67 -6.14
N ALA A 54 -3.06 -13.67 -5.60
CA ALA A 54 -3.31 -13.36 -4.18
C ALA A 54 -2.62 -14.39 -3.26
N SER A 55 -2.71 -15.68 -3.59
CA SER A 55 -2.05 -16.75 -2.84
C SER A 55 -0.53 -16.60 -2.86
N LYS A 56 0.05 -16.27 -4.03
CA LYS A 56 1.49 -15.97 -4.16
C LYS A 56 1.89 -14.72 -3.38
N GLY A 57 1.06 -13.68 -3.37
CA GLY A 57 1.29 -12.48 -2.54
C GLY A 57 1.28 -12.81 -1.05
N GLY A 58 0.34 -13.66 -0.61
CA GLY A 58 0.28 -14.15 0.77
C GLY A 58 1.43 -15.08 1.15
N HIS A 59 1.90 -15.93 0.25
CA HIS A 59 3.04 -16.83 0.47
C HIS A 59 4.39 -16.11 0.42
N ALA A 60 4.55 -15.13 -0.48
CA ALA A 60 5.75 -14.29 -0.54
C ALA A 60 5.85 -13.35 0.67
N SER A 61 4.71 -12.96 1.24
CA SER A 61 4.60 -12.32 2.55
C SER A 61 4.80 -13.37 3.65
N SER A 62 6.03 -13.86 3.81
CA SER A 62 6.44 -14.93 4.73
C SER A 62 6.33 -14.58 6.24
N GLY A 63 5.29 -13.87 6.65
CA GLY A 63 5.01 -13.58 8.04
C GLY A 63 4.32 -12.24 8.19
N SER A 64 3.35 -12.19 9.12
CA SER A 64 2.87 -10.93 9.68
C SER A 64 4.08 -10.07 10.04
N PHE A 65 4.17 -8.86 9.47
CA PHE A 65 5.22 -7.93 9.84
C PHE A 65 4.94 -7.43 11.24
N GLU A 66 5.79 -7.78 12.21
CA GLU A 66 5.75 -7.10 13.50
C GLU A 66 5.99 -5.60 13.28
N PRO A 67 5.11 -4.72 13.80
CA PRO A 67 5.29 -3.28 13.68
C PRO A 67 6.67 -2.84 14.18
N GLY A 68 7.45 -2.20 13.32
CA GLY A 68 8.79 -1.72 13.65
C GLY A 68 9.94 -2.70 13.41
N SER A 69 9.66 -3.93 12.96
CA SER A 69 10.72 -4.85 12.51
C SER A 69 11.48 -4.30 11.30
N GLU A 70 12.76 -4.64 11.17
CA GLU A 70 13.60 -4.23 10.02
C GLU A 70 12.98 -4.67 8.69
N ARG A 71 12.35 -5.85 8.67
CA ARG A 71 11.63 -6.36 7.51
C ARG A 71 10.47 -5.46 7.09
N ALA A 72 9.71 -4.94 8.06
CA ALA A 72 8.59 -4.03 7.80
C ALA A 72 9.08 -2.68 7.27
N LYS A 73 10.18 -2.17 7.84
CA LYS A 73 10.82 -0.93 7.37
C LYS A 73 11.35 -1.09 5.95
N GLU A 74 12.04 -2.18 5.66
CA GLU A 74 12.59 -2.46 4.32
C GLU A 74 11.47 -2.63 3.29
N ALA A 75 10.40 -3.36 3.63
CA ALA A 75 9.23 -3.52 2.77
C ALA A 75 8.51 -2.18 2.52
N GLY A 76 8.32 -1.36 3.56
CA GLY A 76 7.74 -0.02 3.43
C GLY A 76 8.61 0.94 2.62
N HIS A 77 9.92 0.89 2.81
CA HIS A 77 10.88 1.66 2.04
C HIS A 77 10.87 1.26 0.56
N LYS A 78 10.97 -0.03 0.25
CA LYS A 78 10.86 -0.55 -1.13
C LYS A 78 9.52 -0.22 -1.77
N GLY A 79 8.42 -0.33 -1.00
CA GLY A 79 7.08 0.04 -1.46
C GLY A 79 6.97 1.53 -1.80
N GLY A 80 7.55 2.40 -0.96
CA GLY A 80 7.63 3.85 -1.19
C GLY A 80 8.47 4.21 -2.41
N LEU A 81 9.60 3.53 -2.63
CA LEU A 81 10.42 3.70 -3.84
C LEU A 81 9.66 3.29 -5.11
N ALA A 82 8.93 2.17 -5.07
CA ALA A 82 8.15 1.69 -6.20
C ALA A 82 6.95 2.59 -6.54
N SER A 83 6.39 3.29 -5.55
CA SER A 83 5.28 4.22 -5.73
C SER A 83 5.71 5.67 -6.04
N GLY A 84 7.00 6.00 -5.92
CA GLY A 84 7.55 7.32 -6.26
C GLY A 84 7.95 7.51 -7.73
N GLY A 85 7.76 6.52 -8.60
CA GLY A 85 8.23 6.52 -10.00
C GLY A 85 7.21 6.90 -11.06
N GLY A 86 6.17 7.67 -10.72
CA GLY A 86 5.05 7.97 -11.62
C GLY A 86 4.64 9.44 -11.59
N SER A 87 5.59 10.37 -11.70
CA SER A 87 5.31 11.78 -11.95
C SER A 87 5.71 12.09 -13.39
N SER A 88 4.72 12.42 -14.23
CA SER A 88 4.94 13.29 -15.41
C SER A 88 5.14 14.73 -14.96
#